data_AF-A0A8I6TDW8-F1
#
_entry.id   AF-A0A8I6TDW8-F1
#
_cell.length_a   1.000
_cell.length_b   1.000
_cell.length_c   1.000
_cell.angle_alpha   90.00
_cell.angle_beta   90.00
_cell.angle_gamma   90.00
#
_symmetry.space_group_name_H-M   'P 1'
#
loop_
_entity.id
_entity.type
_entity.pdbx_description
1 polymer ?
#
loop_
_entity_poly.entity_id
_entity_poly.type
_entity_poly.pdbx_seq_one_letter_code
_entity_poly.pdbx_strand_id
1 'polypeptide(L)'
;MAFIKFIVGFESGSVLFLPLWTHLTKRTGTQNFTLPCNRMLKLLTFLGIFSFTSLGCLIDVQKLNRALHHKPLYLERTNDGLRLASPTSINWRVVLDFQTNHLILACPGTKNYLIYGEDVFGDRLEGVCFIGRSGRVTIQIMERMYNVYNFRCSHRLESFEVVPDRSNLCGFNDSFIYKTGYIVNDELFPLIESCHDEQTGRTHWSKHELLGISMSAMISNYKGPIITNNNVNLYTNMEIENAYRLRNQRDSLAKVLGKNKTKSLMKRNIDSFVKSQLAPPADFKLDTWKDVAYHFVNAEFQWQPINTGLWKSLENEIRQLAKILEQDFSIVTGASGQLEVIDEQGNMKPVSLGEKPNTLWVPRYFWKIIQNRDYECMGFIVINFQVDYLEERFVDGCSPCYLYGWRKLLGKEYAVQCCSYELLRSIVPEMPVLQCDDMLKFQNRLE
;
A
#
# COMPACT_ATOMS: atom_id res chain seq x y z
N MET A 1 47.23 20.16 40.70
CA MET A 1 47.16 18.76 40.23
C MET A 1 45.80 18.24 40.65
N ALA A 2 44.85 17.83 39.82
CA ALA A 2 44.85 17.45 38.41
C ALA A 2 43.57 17.98 37.71
N PHE A 3 43.68 18.11 36.39
CA PHE A 3 42.69 18.62 35.44
C PHE A 3 41.63 17.57 35.09
N ILE A 4 40.39 18.02 34.83
CA ILE A 4 39.45 17.34 33.91
C ILE A 4 38.92 18.36 32.90
N LYS A 5 39.12 18.03 31.62
CA LYS A 5 38.71 18.71 30.38
C LYS A 5 37.39 18.13 29.88
N PHE A 6 36.55 18.99 29.29
CA PHE A 6 35.51 18.74 28.27
C PHE A 6 35.04 20.17 27.85
N ILE A 7 34.88 20.63 26.60
CA ILE A 7 34.42 20.05 25.33
C ILE A 7 34.94 20.93 24.16
N VAL A 8 35.55 20.25 23.18
CA VAL A 8 35.38 20.33 21.72
C VAL A 8 35.06 21.69 21.07
N GLY A 9 36.02 22.19 20.29
CA GLY A 9 35.79 23.13 19.20
C GLY A 9 35.59 22.39 17.87
N PHE A 10 34.80 23.00 16.99
CA PHE A 10 34.93 22.85 15.54
C PHE A 10 34.73 24.24 14.92
N GLU A 11 35.78 24.70 14.27
CA GLU A 11 35.85 25.96 13.52
C GLU A 11 35.10 25.81 12.20
N SER A 12 34.21 26.76 11.89
CA SER A 12 33.78 27.04 10.52
C SER A 12 34.12 28.50 10.23
N GLY A 13 35.17 28.71 9.43
CA GLY A 13 35.60 30.02 8.98
C GLY A 13 34.62 30.61 7.97
N SER A 14 34.14 31.82 8.28
CA SER A 14 33.46 32.71 7.35
C SER A 14 34.16 34.06 7.41
N VAL A 15 35.04 34.32 6.44
CA VAL A 15 35.69 35.61 6.22
C VAL A 15 34.67 36.53 5.53
N LEU A 16 34.18 37.53 6.27
CA LEU A 16 33.43 38.66 5.71
C LEU A 16 34.21 39.93 6.04
N PHE A 17 34.76 40.55 4.99
CA PHE A 17 35.43 41.85 5.04
C PHE A 17 34.43 42.97 5.35
N LEU A 18 34.65 43.67 6.46
CA LEU A 18 34.09 45.00 6.74
C LEU A 18 35.12 46.07 6.35
N PRO A 19 34.76 47.15 5.64
CA PRO A 19 35.67 48.27 5.43
C PRO A 19 35.63 49.21 6.64
N LEU A 20 36.81 49.43 7.25
CA LEU A 20 37.04 50.45 8.26
C LEU A 20 37.04 51.84 7.62
N TRP A 21 36.16 52.70 8.15
CA TRP A 21 36.17 54.15 7.99
C TRP A 21 37.14 54.77 9.00
N THR A 22 38.17 55.48 8.54
CA THR A 22 38.77 56.63 9.24
C THR A 22 39.64 57.43 8.28
N HIS A 23 39.22 58.65 7.92
CA HIS A 23 39.98 59.88 8.19
C HIS A 23 39.25 61.10 7.62
N LEU A 24 38.75 61.93 8.53
CA LEU A 24 38.30 63.30 8.31
C LEU A 24 39.50 64.25 8.35
N THR A 25 39.66 65.09 7.33
CA THR A 25 40.34 66.39 7.45
C THR A 25 39.53 67.48 6.75
N LYS A 26 39.22 68.52 7.55
CA LYS A 26 38.51 69.76 7.24
C LYS A 26 39.04 70.53 6.01
N ARG A 27 38.13 71.13 5.24
CA ARG A 27 38.27 72.51 4.73
C ARG A 27 36.90 73.15 4.40
N THR A 28 36.56 74.16 5.22
CA THR A 28 35.89 75.44 4.94
C THR A 28 34.91 75.59 3.75
N GLY A 29 33.70 76.08 4.04
CA GLY A 29 32.85 76.76 3.04
C GLY A 29 31.38 76.86 3.45
N THR A 30 31.00 77.97 4.07
CA THR A 30 29.63 78.39 4.42
C THR A 30 28.77 78.66 3.18
N GLN A 31 27.52 78.17 3.14
CA GLN A 31 26.35 78.92 2.66
C GLN A 31 25.04 78.19 3.04
N ASN A 32 24.12 78.94 3.64
CA ASN A 32 22.76 78.51 4.00
C ASN A 32 21.81 78.76 2.83
N PHE A 33 20.94 77.80 2.50
CA PHE A 33 19.65 78.06 1.84
C PHE A 33 18.60 77.04 2.31
N THR A 34 17.41 77.55 2.63
CA THR A 34 16.25 76.83 3.17
C THR A 34 15.15 76.61 2.12
N LEU A 35 14.54 75.40 2.17
CA LEU A 35 13.18 74.97 1.72
C LEU A 35 12.91 74.80 0.19
N PRO A 36 11.84 74.09 -0.26
CA PRO A 36 11.25 72.81 0.18
C PRO A 36 10.86 71.85 -1.00
N CYS A 37 10.47 70.61 -0.66
CA CYS A 37 9.50 69.71 -1.32
C CYS A 37 9.57 69.38 -2.85
N ASN A 38 9.61 68.06 -3.10
CA ASN A 38 9.07 67.27 -4.22
C ASN A 38 9.93 66.87 -5.45
N ARG A 39 9.95 65.54 -5.65
CA ARG A 39 10.17 64.73 -6.87
C ARG A 39 11.61 64.45 -7.35
N MET A 40 12.07 63.22 -7.12
CA MET A 40 12.70 62.29 -8.09
C MET A 40 12.78 60.89 -7.44
N LEU A 41 11.83 59.99 -7.69
CA LEU A 41 11.85 58.93 -8.71
C LEU A 41 13.08 58.00 -8.66
N LYS A 42 12.86 56.85 -8.00
CA LYS A 42 13.24 55.47 -8.34
C LYS A 42 14.62 55.24 -8.98
N LEU A 43 15.52 54.60 -8.23
CA LEU A 43 16.27 53.43 -8.72
C LEU A 43 16.95 52.73 -7.54
N LEU A 44 16.23 51.80 -6.90
CA LEU A 44 16.84 50.75 -6.08
C LEU A 44 16.33 49.42 -6.62
N THR A 45 17.24 48.81 -7.36
CA THR A 45 17.31 47.42 -7.81
C THR A 45 16.53 46.45 -6.91
N PHE A 46 15.42 45.97 -7.45
CA PHE A 46 14.75 44.74 -7.03
C PHE A 46 15.63 43.55 -7.45
N LEU A 47 16.69 43.28 -6.68
CA LEU A 47 17.25 41.93 -6.59
C LEU A 47 16.73 41.35 -5.28
N GLY A 48 15.42 41.09 -5.27
CA GLY A 48 14.82 40.20 -4.30
C GLY A 48 15.29 38.79 -4.64
N ILE A 49 16.51 38.44 -4.22
CA ILE A 49 16.88 37.05 -4.02
C ILE A 49 15.98 36.59 -2.87
N PHE A 50 14.79 36.11 -3.21
CA PHE A 50 14.02 35.29 -2.29
C PHE A 50 14.85 34.04 -2.09
N SER A 51 15.68 34.04 -1.04
CA SER A 51 16.19 32.83 -0.43
C SER A 51 14.98 32.10 0.14
N PHE A 52 14.28 31.36 -0.72
CA PHE A 52 13.35 30.33 -0.31
C PHE A 52 14.21 29.27 0.36
N THR A 53 14.15 29.21 1.70
CA THR A 53 14.54 28.01 2.41
C THR A 53 13.70 26.87 1.82
N SER A 54 14.36 25.81 1.35
CA SER A 54 13.71 24.64 0.76
C SER A 54 12.95 23.87 1.83
N LEU A 55 11.79 24.37 2.24
CA LEU A 55 10.79 23.52 2.87
C LEU A 55 10.25 22.60 1.78
N GLY A 56 10.23 21.30 2.05
CA GLY A 56 9.79 20.25 1.15
C GLY A 56 8.41 20.48 0.51
N CYS A 57 8.05 19.63 -0.45
CA CYS A 57 6.75 19.70 -1.11
C CYS A 57 5.71 18.96 -0.25
N LEU A 58 4.58 19.61 0.07
CA LEU A 58 3.45 18.99 0.76
C LEU A 58 2.24 18.96 -0.16
N ILE A 59 1.85 17.77 -0.60
CA ILE A 59 0.68 17.57 -1.47
C ILE A 59 -0.45 16.91 -0.68
N ASP A 60 -1.62 17.53 -0.66
CA ASP A 60 -2.80 17.03 0.03
C ASP A 60 -3.41 15.84 -0.72
N VAL A 61 -3.38 14.66 -0.10
CA VAL A 61 -3.87 13.41 -0.72
C VAL A 61 -5.38 13.44 -0.94
N GLN A 62 -6.14 14.12 -0.10
CA GLN A 62 -7.59 14.24 -0.27
C GLN A 62 -7.93 15.07 -1.51
N LYS A 63 -7.20 16.17 -1.74
CA LYS A 63 -7.32 16.96 -2.99
C LYS A 63 -6.88 16.16 -4.20
N LEU A 64 -5.80 15.38 -4.09
CA LEU A 64 -5.37 14.46 -5.15
C LEU A 64 -6.49 13.46 -5.48
N ASN A 65 -7.03 12.74 -4.50
CA ASN A 65 -8.08 11.73 -4.73
C ASN A 65 -9.37 12.34 -5.34
N ARG A 66 -9.71 13.58 -4.98
CA ARG A 66 -10.85 14.33 -5.56
C ARG A 66 -10.58 14.88 -6.96
N ALA A 67 -9.33 15.10 -7.33
CA ALA A 67 -8.96 15.63 -8.64
C ALA A 67 -9.44 14.69 -9.77
N LEU A 68 -9.40 15.20 -11.00
CA LEU A 68 -9.92 14.61 -12.24
C LEU A 68 -9.62 13.10 -12.42
N HIS A 69 -10.32 12.46 -13.36
CA HIS A 69 -10.03 11.07 -13.73
C HIS A 69 -8.58 10.90 -14.27
N HIS A 70 -8.00 9.70 -14.07
CA HIS A 70 -6.64 9.32 -14.50
C HIS A 70 -5.51 10.10 -13.81
N LYS A 71 -5.31 9.89 -12.51
CA LYS A 71 -4.25 10.58 -11.75
C LYS A 71 -2.88 10.01 -12.10
N PRO A 72 -1.83 10.84 -12.15
CA PRO A 72 -0.46 10.34 -12.31
C PRO A 72 0.03 9.63 -11.05
N LEU A 73 1.11 8.88 -11.23
CA LEU A 73 1.95 8.38 -10.17
C LEU A 73 2.86 9.51 -9.68
N TYR A 74 3.08 9.58 -8.37
CA TYR A 74 3.94 10.58 -7.75
C TYR A 74 5.20 9.88 -7.23
N LEU A 75 6.36 10.31 -7.74
CA LEU A 75 7.66 9.78 -7.37
C LEU A 75 8.51 10.87 -6.71
N GLU A 76 9.31 10.45 -5.75
CA GLU A 76 10.30 11.27 -5.07
C GLU A 76 11.71 10.75 -5.38
N ARG A 77 12.65 11.67 -5.50
CA ARG A 77 14.08 11.35 -5.54
C ARG A 77 14.67 11.39 -4.14
N THR A 78 15.27 10.28 -3.70
CA THR A 78 16.05 10.16 -2.47
C THR A 78 17.53 9.94 -2.81
N ASN A 79 18.37 9.86 -1.77
CA ASN A 79 19.77 9.49 -1.93
C ASN A 79 19.95 8.06 -2.49
N ASP A 80 18.96 7.19 -2.25
CA ASP A 80 19.00 5.77 -2.62
C ASP A 80 18.35 5.49 -3.99
N GLY A 81 17.86 6.53 -4.69
CA GLY A 81 17.23 6.40 -6.00
C GLY A 81 15.84 7.04 -6.06
N LEU A 82 14.98 6.50 -6.92
CA LEU A 82 13.58 6.91 -7.00
C LEU A 82 12.73 6.05 -6.05
N ARG A 83 11.68 6.64 -5.50
CA ARG A 83 10.67 5.90 -4.73
C ARG A 83 9.27 6.43 -4.99
N LEU A 84 8.27 5.59 -4.72
CA LEU A 84 6.89 6.03 -4.61
C LEU A 84 6.77 7.05 -3.47
N ALA A 85 6.12 8.18 -3.74
CA ALA A 85 5.77 9.13 -2.70
C ALA A 85 4.74 8.50 -1.77
N SER A 86 5.14 8.21 -0.53
CA SER A 86 4.29 7.54 0.45
C SER A 86 3.47 8.55 1.25
N PRO A 87 2.15 8.33 1.42
CA PRO A 87 1.33 9.16 2.29
C PRO A 87 1.79 9.14 3.74
N THR A 88 1.82 10.31 4.37
CA THR A 88 2.09 10.51 5.80
C THR A 88 1.00 11.39 6.43
N SER A 89 0.98 11.48 7.76
CA SER A 89 0.08 12.34 8.53
C SER A 89 0.84 13.53 9.10
N ILE A 90 0.42 14.75 8.75
CA ILE A 90 0.94 16.00 9.33
C ILE A 90 -0.26 16.84 9.78
N ASN A 91 -0.32 17.17 11.08
CA ASN A 91 -1.41 17.97 11.65
C ASN A 91 -2.81 17.45 11.27
N TRP A 92 -3.01 16.14 11.39
CA TRP A 92 -4.26 15.44 11.03
C TRP A 92 -4.63 15.46 9.53
N ARG A 93 -3.74 15.93 8.67
CA ARG A 93 -3.90 15.87 7.21
C ARG A 93 -3.03 14.78 6.63
N VAL A 94 -3.60 14.02 5.70
CA VAL A 94 -2.84 13.05 4.92
C VAL A 94 -2.22 13.74 3.72
N VAL A 95 -0.90 13.74 3.68
CA VAL A 95 -0.10 14.44 2.67
C VAL A 95 0.95 13.51 2.07
N LEU A 96 1.35 13.78 0.83
CA LEU A 96 2.64 13.32 0.32
C LEU A 96 3.66 14.35 0.77
N ASP A 97 4.60 13.92 1.62
CA ASP A 97 5.68 14.75 2.14
C ASP A 97 6.98 14.39 1.43
N PHE A 98 7.45 15.32 0.60
CA PHE A 98 8.69 15.18 -0.15
C PHE A 98 9.80 15.88 0.63
N GLN A 99 10.84 15.14 0.99
CA GLN A 99 12.05 15.63 1.64
C GLN A 99 12.76 16.66 0.77
N THR A 100 12.69 16.49 -0.55
CA THR A 100 13.18 17.46 -1.52
C THR A 100 12.02 18.23 -2.14
N ASN A 101 12.34 19.37 -2.75
CA ASN A 101 11.39 20.08 -3.60
C ASN A 101 11.31 19.47 -5.02
N HIS A 102 11.99 18.36 -5.32
CA HIS A 102 11.91 17.71 -6.63
C HIS A 102 10.73 16.75 -6.67
N LEU A 103 9.81 16.99 -7.61
CA LEU A 103 8.62 16.19 -7.83
C LEU A 103 8.68 15.56 -9.20
N ILE A 104 8.41 14.26 -9.27
CA ILE A 104 8.27 13.52 -10.52
C ILE A 104 6.83 13.02 -10.63
N LEU A 105 6.19 13.37 -11.74
CA LEU A 105 4.89 12.83 -12.15
C LEU A 105 5.12 11.81 -13.25
N ALA A 106 4.44 10.67 -13.18
CA ALA A 106 4.53 9.65 -14.22
C ALA A 106 3.16 9.07 -14.58
N CYS A 107 3.01 8.65 -15.83
CA CYS A 107 1.85 7.95 -16.36
C CYS A 107 2.26 6.57 -16.89
N PRO A 108 2.54 5.59 -16.00
CA PRO A 108 2.77 4.21 -16.40
C PRO A 108 1.70 3.66 -17.36
N GLY A 109 2.17 2.85 -18.32
CA GLY A 109 1.33 2.10 -19.24
C GLY A 109 1.59 2.41 -20.72
N THR A 110 1.09 1.52 -21.58
CA THR A 110 1.34 1.60 -23.02
C THR A 110 0.74 2.87 -23.62
N LYS A 111 1.58 3.70 -24.27
CA LYS A 111 1.17 4.97 -24.90
C LYS A 111 0.44 5.93 -23.94
N ASN A 112 0.77 5.87 -22.66
CA ASN A 112 0.21 6.78 -21.66
C ASN A 112 1.12 8.00 -21.48
N TYR A 113 0.51 9.17 -21.24
CA TYR A 113 1.22 10.45 -21.19
C TYR A 113 0.48 11.46 -20.31
N LEU A 114 1.20 12.46 -19.83
CA LEU A 114 0.71 13.53 -18.96
C LEU A 114 0.03 14.65 -19.76
N ILE A 115 -1.08 15.16 -19.22
CA ILE A 115 -1.88 16.24 -19.81
C ILE A 115 -2.14 17.32 -18.76
N TYR A 116 -2.00 18.60 -19.15
CA TYR A 116 -2.43 19.77 -18.39
C TYR A 116 -3.19 20.72 -19.31
N GLY A 117 -4.52 20.78 -19.21
CA GLY A 117 -5.33 21.57 -20.15
C GLY A 117 -5.12 21.06 -21.59
N GLU A 118 -4.58 21.92 -22.46
CA GLU A 118 -4.21 21.60 -23.84
C GLU A 118 -2.74 21.15 -23.98
N ASP A 119 -1.92 21.34 -22.95
CA ASP A 119 -0.52 20.94 -22.95
C ASP A 119 -0.43 19.40 -22.81
N VAL A 120 0.35 18.78 -23.70
CA VAL A 120 0.70 17.36 -23.68
C VAL A 120 2.17 17.22 -23.34
N PHE A 121 2.47 16.40 -22.35
CA PHE A 121 3.82 16.04 -21.94
C PHE A 121 4.08 14.58 -22.30
N GLY A 122 5.29 14.09 -22.06
CA GLY A 122 5.60 12.65 -22.17
C GLY A 122 4.90 11.81 -21.10
N ASP A 123 5.33 10.57 -20.96
CA ASP A 123 4.93 9.65 -19.88
C ASP A 123 5.46 10.09 -18.50
N ARG A 124 6.45 10.99 -18.46
CA ARG A 124 7.06 11.48 -17.24
C ARG A 124 7.37 12.98 -17.31
N LEU A 125 7.27 13.63 -16.16
CA LEU A 125 7.57 15.05 -15.98
C LEU A 125 8.26 15.26 -14.64
N GLU A 126 9.42 15.90 -14.67
CA GLU A 126 10.20 16.25 -13.48
C GLU A 126 10.27 17.78 -13.36
N GLY A 127 10.14 18.28 -12.13
CA GLY A 127 10.19 19.72 -11.88
C GLY A 127 10.30 20.05 -10.40
N VAL A 128 10.45 21.34 -10.12
CA VAL A 128 10.61 21.85 -8.76
C VAL A 128 9.25 22.27 -8.22
N CYS A 129 8.87 21.72 -7.07
CA CYS A 129 7.64 22.04 -6.37
C CYS A 129 7.78 23.33 -5.56
N PHE A 130 6.73 24.15 -5.61
CA PHE A 130 6.58 25.39 -4.86
C PHE A 130 5.21 25.42 -4.18
N ILE A 131 5.20 25.83 -2.92
CA ILE A 131 3.99 26.10 -2.16
C ILE A 131 3.79 27.61 -2.07
N GLY A 132 2.80 28.12 -2.78
CA GLY A 132 2.45 29.55 -2.74
C GLY A 132 1.83 29.94 -1.39
N ARG A 133 1.81 31.26 -1.09
CA ARG A 133 1.21 31.81 0.15
C ARG A 133 -0.26 31.43 0.37
N SER A 134 -0.98 31.12 -0.71
CA SER A 134 -2.37 30.64 -0.68
C SER A 134 -2.51 29.14 -0.42
N GLY A 135 -1.41 28.43 -0.17
CA GLY A 135 -1.37 26.96 -0.08
C GLY A 135 -1.53 26.25 -1.43
N ARG A 136 -1.40 26.98 -2.54
CA ARG A 136 -1.42 26.40 -3.88
C ARG A 136 -0.08 25.68 -4.12
N VAL A 137 -0.17 24.41 -4.50
CA VAL A 137 1.00 23.59 -4.82
C VAL A 137 1.20 23.60 -6.34
N THR A 138 2.36 24.06 -6.78
CA THR A 138 2.71 24.17 -8.19
C THR A 138 4.04 23.50 -8.48
N ILE A 139 4.16 22.87 -9.64
CA ILE A 139 5.43 22.40 -10.17
C ILE A 139 5.93 23.39 -11.23
N GLN A 140 7.18 23.83 -11.09
CA GLN A 140 7.86 24.64 -12.08
C GLN A 140 8.52 23.74 -13.11
N ILE A 141 8.21 23.97 -14.38
CA ILE A 141 8.83 23.32 -15.52
C ILE A 141 9.29 24.44 -16.45
N MET A 142 10.61 24.53 -16.65
CA MET A 142 11.23 25.68 -17.31
C MET A 142 10.78 27.00 -16.64
N GLU A 143 10.14 27.90 -17.38
CA GLU A 143 9.68 29.21 -16.90
C GLU A 143 8.18 29.23 -16.54
N ARG A 144 7.49 28.08 -16.58
CA ARG A 144 6.05 27.98 -16.33
C ARG A 144 5.73 27.26 -15.03
N MET A 145 4.67 27.72 -14.35
CA MET A 145 4.17 27.15 -13.11
C MET A 145 2.85 26.42 -13.37
N TYR A 146 2.80 25.15 -13.00
CA TYR A 146 1.64 24.29 -13.23
C TYR A 146 1.03 23.84 -11.91
N ASN A 147 -0.29 23.94 -11.76
CA ASN A 147 -0.97 23.42 -10.56
C ASN A 147 -0.92 21.89 -10.53
N VAL A 148 -0.32 21.30 -9.50
CA VAL A 148 -0.12 19.85 -9.41
C VAL A 148 -1.45 19.07 -9.46
N TYR A 149 -2.53 19.65 -8.91
CA TYR A 149 -3.85 19.01 -8.86
C TYR A 149 -4.59 18.97 -10.22
N ASN A 150 -4.05 19.60 -11.26
CA ASN A 150 -4.68 19.67 -12.57
C ASN A 150 -4.04 18.71 -13.60
N PHE A 151 -2.91 18.09 -13.26
CA PHE A 151 -2.32 17.06 -14.10
C PHE A 151 -3.17 15.79 -14.10
N ARG A 152 -3.31 15.20 -15.28
CA ARG A 152 -3.90 13.88 -15.46
C ARG A 152 -3.12 13.10 -16.50
N CYS A 153 -3.20 11.79 -16.42
CA CYS A 153 -2.78 10.90 -17.48
C CYS A 153 -3.84 10.83 -18.57
N SER A 154 -3.40 10.54 -19.80
CA SER A 154 -4.27 10.26 -20.93
C SER A 154 -5.19 9.07 -20.65
N HIS A 155 -4.64 8.03 -20.01
CA HIS A 155 -5.31 6.81 -19.60
C HIS A 155 -5.05 6.54 -18.12
N ARG A 156 -5.86 5.68 -17.51
CA ARG A 156 -5.58 5.16 -16.17
C ARG A 156 -4.20 4.50 -16.15
N LEU A 157 -3.52 4.55 -15.00
CA LEU A 157 -2.24 3.87 -14.83
C LEU A 157 -2.39 2.36 -15.04
N GLU A 158 -1.41 1.78 -15.71
CA GLU A 158 -1.28 0.33 -15.89
C GLU A 158 -0.31 -0.22 -14.85
N SER A 159 -0.77 -1.17 -14.03
CA SER A 159 0.09 -1.90 -13.09
C SER A 159 0.53 -3.23 -13.70
N PHE A 160 1.68 -3.71 -13.26
CA PHE A 160 2.34 -4.90 -13.77
C PHE A 160 2.73 -5.82 -12.61
N GLU A 161 2.70 -7.12 -12.87
CA GLU A 161 3.25 -8.18 -12.05
C GLU A 161 4.46 -8.79 -12.76
N VAL A 162 5.59 -8.85 -12.06
CA VAL A 162 6.89 -9.26 -12.61
C VAL A 162 7.53 -10.27 -11.67
N VAL A 163 8.15 -11.31 -12.22
CA VAL A 163 9.06 -12.19 -11.47
C VAL A 163 10.47 -11.64 -11.64
N PRO A 164 11.05 -10.99 -10.61
CA PRO A 164 12.36 -10.34 -10.74
C PRO A 164 13.50 -11.36 -10.87
N ASP A 165 13.36 -12.51 -10.21
CA ASP A 165 14.37 -13.57 -10.19
C ASP A 165 13.69 -14.94 -10.06
N ARG A 166 13.78 -15.76 -11.11
CA ARG A 166 13.23 -17.12 -11.15
C ARG A 166 14.08 -18.14 -10.38
N SER A 167 15.28 -17.77 -9.91
CA SER A 167 16.06 -18.62 -9.01
C SER A 167 15.63 -18.46 -7.54
N ASN A 168 14.93 -17.38 -7.21
CA ASN A 168 14.42 -17.11 -5.88
C ASN A 168 13.03 -17.73 -5.69
N LEU A 169 13.02 -19.00 -5.27
CA LEU A 169 11.81 -19.75 -4.99
C LEU A 169 11.22 -19.36 -3.63
N CYS A 170 9.91 -19.54 -3.48
CA CYS A 170 9.19 -19.32 -2.23
C CYS A 170 8.18 -20.45 -1.99
N GLY A 171 7.67 -20.57 -0.75
CA GLY A 171 6.61 -21.53 -0.44
C GLY A 171 6.95 -22.98 -0.84
N PHE A 172 6.06 -23.60 -1.62
CA PHE A 172 6.22 -24.97 -2.13
C PHE A 172 6.22 -25.02 -3.66
N ASN A 173 6.46 -26.21 -4.23
CA ASN A 173 6.29 -26.52 -5.66
C ASN A 173 7.06 -25.62 -6.63
N ASP A 174 8.26 -25.18 -6.26
CA ASP A 174 9.05 -24.23 -7.06
C ASP A 174 8.27 -22.95 -7.42
N SER A 175 7.45 -22.45 -6.48
CA SER A 175 6.71 -21.19 -6.64
C SER A 175 7.64 -19.99 -6.71
N PHE A 176 7.18 -18.93 -7.39
CA PHE A 176 7.96 -17.73 -7.62
C PHE A 176 7.43 -16.53 -6.84
N ILE A 177 8.34 -15.63 -6.48
CA ILE A 177 7.97 -14.32 -5.94
C ILE A 177 7.61 -13.39 -7.10
N TYR A 178 6.33 -13.05 -7.18
CA TYR A 178 5.81 -11.99 -8.03
C TYR A 178 5.84 -10.66 -7.29
N LYS A 179 6.31 -9.62 -7.97
CA LYS A 179 6.25 -8.23 -7.52
C LYS A 179 5.25 -7.46 -8.35
N THR A 180 4.23 -6.92 -7.70
CA THR A 180 3.15 -6.18 -8.37
C THR A 180 3.24 -4.70 -8.07
N GLY A 181 3.27 -3.87 -9.10
CA GLY A 181 3.52 -2.43 -8.97
C GLY A 181 3.40 -1.66 -10.28
N TYR A 182 4.13 -0.55 -10.38
CA TYR A 182 4.20 0.27 -11.58
C TYR A 182 5.60 0.26 -12.16
N ILE A 183 5.70 0.24 -13.48
CA ILE A 183 6.99 0.38 -14.17
C ILE A 183 7.11 1.81 -14.67
N VAL A 184 8.20 2.49 -14.32
CA VAL A 184 8.57 3.81 -14.83
C VAL A 184 10.03 3.75 -15.25
N ASN A 185 10.33 4.04 -16.52
CA ASN A 185 11.69 3.92 -17.08
C ASN A 185 12.35 2.56 -16.80
N ASP A 186 11.65 1.47 -17.08
CA ASP A 186 12.12 0.09 -16.87
C ASP A 186 12.43 -0.27 -15.40
N GLU A 187 12.16 0.61 -14.45
CA GLU A 187 12.26 0.36 -13.01
C GLU A 187 10.90 0.01 -12.43
N LEU A 188 10.83 -1.11 -11.70
CA LEU A 188 9.62 -1.56 -11.02
C LEU A 188 9.51 -0.94 -9.62
N PHE A 189 8.36 -0.33 -9.35
CA PHE A 189 7.97 0.20 -8.04
C PHE A 189 6.88 -0.69 -7.43
N PRO A 190 7.26 -1.76 -6.70
CA PRO A 190 6.31 -2.73 -6.17
C PRO A 190 5.54 -2.19 -4.96
N LEU A 191 4.29 -2.62 -4.82
CA LEU A 191 3.42 -2.37 -3.67
C LEU A 191 2.96 -3.66 -2.99
N ILE A 192 3.03 -4.79 -3.71
CA ILE A 192 2.70 -6.12 -3.21
C ILE A 192 3.78 -7.10 -3.68
N GLU A 193 4.22 -7.97 -2.78
CA GLU A 193 4.97 -9.19 -3.13
C GLU A 193 4.07 -10.40 -2.92
N SER A 194 4.04 -11.35 -3.85
CA SER A 194 3.19 -12.53 -3.79
C SER A 194 3.97 -13.79 -4.12
N CYS A 195 3.84 -14.83 -3.31
CA CYS A 195 4.38 -16.14 -3.63
C CYS A 195 3.34 -16.96 -4.38
N HIS A 196 3.59 -17.25 -5.66
CA HIS A 196 2.61 -17.84 -6.56
C HIS A 196 3.14 -19.10 -7.26
N ASP A 197 2.31 -20.14 -7.24
CA ASP A 197 2.51 -21.41 -7.92
C ASP A 197 1.81 -21.37 -9.29
N GLU A 198 2.56 -21.17 -10.37
CA GLU A 198 2.04 -21.12 -11.75
C GLU A 198 1.44 -22.46 -12.23
N GLN A 199 1.82 -23.59 -11.60
CA GLN A 199 1.36 -24.92 -11.98
C GLN A 199 0.00 -25.23 -11.36
N THR A 200 -0.22 -24.85 -10.10
CA THR A 200 -1.50 -25.09 -9.41
C THR A 200 -2.42 -23.88 -9.42
N GLY A 201 -1.91 -22.70 -9.81
CA GLY A 201 -2.60 -21.42 -9.75
C GLY A 201 -2.79 -20.89 -8.34
N ARG A 202 -2.08 -21.45 -7.36
CA ARG A 202 -2.24 -21.09 -5.94
C ARG A 202 -1.36 -19.91 -5.58
N THR A 203 -1.88 -19.03 -4.75
CA THR A 203 -1.07 -17.99 -4.11
C THR A 203 -0.89 -18.35 -2.64
N HIS A 204 0.32 -18.73 -2.27
CA HIS A 204 0.65 -19.12 -0.90
C HIS A 204 0.49 -17.95 0.07
N TRP A 205 1.01 -16.78 -0.32
CA TRP A 205 0.90 -15.56 0.46
C TRP A 205 1.13 -14.30 -0.39
N SER A 206 0.62 -13.18 0.08
CA SER A 206 0.99 -11.83 -0.34
C SER A 206 1.47 -11.01 0.86
N LYS A 207 2.44 -10.14 0.62
CA LYS A 207 3.01 -9.19 1.58
C LYS A 207 2.81 -7.76 1.08
N HIS A 208 2.38 -6.86 1.96
CA HIS A 208 2.27 -5.43 1.70
C HIS A 208 2.42 -4.62 2.99
N GLU A 209 2.64 -3.31 2.83
CA GLU A 209 2.69 -2.36 3.95
C GLU A 209 1.33 -1.70 4.17
N LEU A 210 0.86 -1.72 5.41
CA LEU A 210 -0.30 -0.97 5.86
C LEU A 210 0.14 0.29 6.60
N LEU A 211 -0.19 1.46 6.04
CA LEU A 211 0.14 2.73 6.66
C LEU A 211 -0.80 3.06 7.83
N GLY A 212 -0.22 3.37 8.99
CA GLY A 212 -0.88 3.71 10.26
C GLY A 212 -1.51 5.09 10.32
N ILE A 213 -1.73 5.75 9.19
CA ILE A 213 -2.21 7.13 9.13
C ILE A 213 -3.75 7.22 9.19
N SER A 214 -4.26 8.22 9.92
CA SER A 214 -5.71 8.46 10.07
C SER A 214 -6.36 8.90 8.75
N MET A 215 -7.44 8.22 8.38
CA MET A 215 -8.21 8.47 7.15
C MET A 215 -9.51 9.27 7.34
N SER A 216 -9.71 10.00 8.43
CA SER A 216 -10.97 10.74 8.62
C SER A 216 -11.25 11.63 7.39
N ALA A 217 -12.33 11.31 6.66
CA ALA A 217 -12.88 12.03 5.51
C ALA A 217 -12.24 11.86 4.11
N MET A 218 -11.48 10.81 3.78
CA MET A 218 -11.11 10.60 2.37
C MET A 218 -12.32 10.20 1.51
N ILE A 219 -12.79 11.13 0.68
CA ILE A 219 -13.70 10.84 -0.43
C ILE A 219 -12.87 10.22 -1.54
N SER A 220 -13.07 8.93 -1.79
CA SER A 220 -12.46 8.20 -2.91
C SER A 220 -13.45 8.21 -4.08
N ASN A 221 -12.98 8.62 -5.25
CA ASN A 221 -13.72 8.51 -6.52
C ASN A 221 -13.28 7.25 -7.28
N TYR A 222 -12.73 6.25 -6.58
CA TYR A 222 -12.24 5.02 -7.16
C TYR A 222 -13.38 4.25 -7.84
N LYS A 223 -13.27 4.04 -9.16
CA LYS A 223 -14.32 3.44 -9.99
C LYS A 223 -14.22 1.90 -10.12
N GLY A 224 -13.46 1.24 -9.24
CA GLY A 224 -13.13 -0.19 -9.39
C GLY A 224 -11.92 -0.40 -10.32
N PRO A 225 -11.33 -1.60 -10.40
CA PRO A 225 -10.11 -1.85 -11.18
C PRO A 225 -10.34 -1.79 -12.69
N ILE A 226 -9.30 -1.48 -13.46
CA ILE A 226 -9.16 -1.93 -14.85
C ILE A 226 -8.03 -2.95 -14.82
N ILE A 227 -8.37 -4.22 -14.96
CA ILE A 227 -7.37 -5.28 -15.09
C ILE A 227 -7.05 -5.35 -16.57
N THR A 228 -5.86 -4.89 -16.98
CA THR A 228 -5.28 -5.31 -18.24
C THR A 228 -4.75 -6.72 -18.00
N ASN A 229 -5.39 -7.73 -18.62
CA ASN A 229 -4.93 -9.11 -18.56
C ASN A 229 -3.62 -9.21 -19.36
N ASN A 230 -2.52 -8.74 -18.77
CA ASN A 230 -1.24 -8.63 -19.47
C ASN A 230 -0.36 -9.87 -19.35
N ASN A 231 -0.78 -10.92 -18.64
CA ASN A 231 0.04 -12.11 -18.49
C ASN A 231 -0.66 -13.41 -18.89
N VAL A 232 -0.06 -14.04 -19.90
CA VAL A 232 -0.47 -15.30 -20.54
C VAL A 232 -0.03 -16.54 -19.71
N ASN A 233 0.80 -16.36 -18.68
CA ASN A 233 1.47 -17.47 -17.99
C ASN A 233 1.19 -17.62 -16.48
N LEU A 234 0.26 -16.83 -15.90
CA LEU A 234 -0.08 -16.98 -14.47
C LEU A 234 -0.78 -18.32 -14.16
N TYR A 235 -1.45 -18.88 -15.15
CA TYR A 235 -2.26 -20.09 -15.00
C TYR A 235 -2.00 -21.01 -16.18
N THR A 236 -1.29 -22.11 -15.96
CA THR A 236 -1.01 -23.07 -17.03
C THR A 236 -2.25 -23.91 -17.33
N ASN A 237 -2.91 -23.65 -18.46
CA ASN A 237 -4.12 -24.37 -18.93
C ASN A 237 -5.32 -24.30 -17.98
N MET A 238 -5.52 -23.18 -17.27
CA MET A 238 -6.68 -23.00 -16.36
C MET A 238 -7.46 -21.72 -16.65
N GLU A 239 -8.79 -21.83 -16.67
CA GLU A 239 -9.70 -20.70 -16.79
C GLU A 239 -10.18 -20.23 -15.41
N ILE A 240 -9.28 -19.60 -14.65
CA ILE A 240 -9.56 -19.23 -13.25
C ILE A 240 -10.77 -18.29 -13.10
N GLU A 241 -10.98 -17.38 -14.04
CA GLU A 241 -12.17 -16.50 -14.04
C GLU A 241 -13.47 -17.28 -14.05
N ASN A 242 -13.51 -18.36 -14.83
CA ASN A 242 -14.67 -19.22 -14.94
C ASN A 242 -14.90 -20.02 -13.66
N ALA A 243 -13.86 -20.41 -12.93
CA ALA A 243 -14.00 -21.10 -11.65
C ALA A 243 -14.70 -20.25 -10.57
N TYR A 244 -14.60 -18.92 -10.64
CA TYR A 244 -15.32 -18.03 -9.73
C TYR A 244 -16.81 -17.86 -10.06
N ARG A 245 -17.30 -18.33 -11.22
CA ARG A 245 -18.72 -18.20 -11.57
C ARG A 245 -19.55 -19.19 -10.74
N LEU A 246 -20.60 -18.69 -10.08
CA LEU A 246 -21.47 -19.48 -9.20
C LEU A 246 -22.01 -20.77 -9.85
N ARG A 247 -22.39 -20.70 -11.13
CA ARG A 247 -22.85 -21.87 -11.89
C ARG A 247 -21.76 -22.93 -11.99
N ASN A 248 -20.56 -22.52 -12.39
CA ASN A 248 -19.42 -23.42 -12.56
C ASN A 248 -19.00 -24.03 -11.21
N GLN A 249 -19.04 -23.25 -10.13
CA GLN A 249 -18.79 -23.78 -8.78
C GLN A 249 -19.80 -24.87 -8.40
N ARG A 250 -21.10 -24.67 -8.67
CA ARG A 250 -22.13 -25.69 -8.42
C ARG A 250 -21.86 -26.95 -9.25
N ASP A 251 -21.49 -26.80 -10.51
CA ASP A 251 -21.20 -27.92 -11.39
C ASP A 251 -19.94 -28.69 -10.94
N SER A 252 -18.87 -27.98 -10.57
CA SER A 252 -17.63 -28.58 -10.04
C SER A 252 -17.85 -29.29 -8.70
N LEU A 253 -18.54 -28.64 -7.75
CA LEU A 253 -18.85 -29.24 -6.45
C LEU A 253 -19.79 -30.44 -6.58
N ALA A 254 -20.76 -30.41 -7.49
CA ALA A 254 -21.65 -31.55 -7.72
C ALA A 254 -20.90 -32.79 -8.24
N LYS A 255 -19.82 -32.60 -9.00
CA LYS A 255 -18.93 -33.71 -9.43
C LYS A 255 -18.12 -34.29 -8.27
N VAL A 256 -17.72 -33.46 -7.31
CA VAL A 256 -16.86 -33.86 -6.18
C VAL A 256 -17.65 -34.42 -5.01
N LEU A 257 -18.74 -33.74 -4.62
CA LEU A 257 -19.49 -33.98 -3.39
C LEU A 257 -20.86 -34.65 -3.63
N GLY A 258 -21.30 -34.72 -4.89
CA GLY A 258 -22.66 -35.13 -5.24
C GLY A 258 -23.65 -33.95 -5.27
N LYS A 259 -24.74 -34.14 -6.04
CA LYS A 259 -25.72 -33.08 -6.33
C LYS A 259 -26.49 -32.65 -5.08
N ASN A 260 -26.89 -33.61 -4.25
CA ASN A 260 -27.71 -33.33 -3.07
C ASN A 260 -26.88 -32.59 -2.02
N LYS A 261 -25.64 -33.05 -1.77
CA LYS A 261 -24.72 -32.36 -0.85
C LYS A 261 -24.44 -30.94 -1.32
N THR A 262 -24.11 -30.74 -2.59
CA THR A 262 -23.86 -29.40 -3.16
C THR A 262 -25.05 -28.46 -2.99
N LYS A 263 -26.28 -28.95 -3.27
CA LYS A 263 -27.50 -28.15 -3.06
C LYS A 263 -27.71 -27.77 -1.60
N SER A 264 -27.32 -28.64 -0.66
CA SER A 264 -27.42 -28.36 0.78
C SER A 264 -26.37 -27.34 1.26
N LEU A 265 -25.19 -27.30 0.63
CA LEU A 265 -24.11 -26.36 0.97
C LEU A 265 -24.35 -24.98 0.33
N MET A 266 -24.77 -24.94 -0.94
CA MET A 266 -24.92 -23.72 -1.73
C MET A 266 -26.39 -23.25 -1.83
N LYS A 267 -27.06 -23.12 -0.70
CA LYS A 267 -28.51 -22.79 -0.61
C LYS A 267 -28.82 -21.39 -1.15
N ARG A 268 -27.93 -20.43 -0.88
CA ARG A 268 -28.06 -19.03 -1.29
C ARG A 268 -26.94 -18.69 -2.28
N ASN A 269 -27.12 -17.61 -3.03
CA ASN A 269 -26.07 -17.14 -3.93
C ASN A 269 -24.78 -16.70 -3.20
N ILE A 270 -24.91 -16.30 -1.93
CA ILE A 270 -23.76 -15.96 -1.09
C ILE A 270 -23.02 -17.20 -0.58
N ASP A 271 -23.59 -18.40 -0.70
CA ASP A 271 -22.95 -19.63 -0.28
C ASP A 271 -22.06 -20.11 -1.43
N SER A 272 -20.99 -19.36 -1.71
CA SER A 272 -20.06 -19.57 -2.81
C SER A 272 -18.64 -19.12 -2.47
N PHE A 273 -17.67 -19.48 -3.30
CA PHE A 273 -16.29 -19.01 -3.19
C PHE A 273 -16.08 -17.75 -4.03
N VAL A 274 -15.46 -16.73 -3.45
CA VAL A 274 -15.15 -15.47 -4.12
C VAL A 274 -13.65 -15.30 -4.24
N LYS A 275 -13.25 -14.42 -5.18
CA LYS A 275 -11.86 -13.98 -5.33
C LYS A 275 -11.52 -13.04 -4.17
N SER A 276 -10.91 -13.57 -3.11
CA SER A 276 -10.46 -12.79 -1.97
C SER A 276 -9.06 -12.27 -2.24
N GLN A 277 -8.87 -10.95 -2.16
CA GLN A 277 -7.55 -10.33 -2.23
C GLN A 277 -6.79 -10.59 -0.93
N LEU A 278 -5.53 -11.05 -1.01
CA LEU A 278 -4.67 -11.28 0.15
C LEU A 278 -4.13 -9.97 0.71
N ALA A 279 -3.65 -9.08 -0.16
CA ALA A 279 -3.43 -7.66 0.11
C ALA A 279 -4.66 -6.85 -0.38
N PRO A 280 -5.57 -6.43 0.52
CA PRO A 280 -6.84 -5.86 0.12
C PRO A 280 -6.69 -4.41 -0.39
N PRO A 281 -7.49 -3.98 -1.39
CA PRO A 281 -7.42 -2.62 -1.95
C PRO A 281 -7.64 -1.51 -0.90
N ALA A 282 -8.36 -1.81 0.19
CA ALA A 282 -8.62 -0.84 1.26
C ALA A 282 -7.38 -0.48 2.10
N ASP A 283 -6.28 -1.23 1.98
CA ASP A 283 -5.03 -0.93 2.69
C ASP A 283 -4.21 0.15 1.98
N PHE A 284 -4.47 0.37 0.69
CA PHE A 284 -3.78 1.38 -0.13
C PHE A 284 -4.50 2.74 -0.08
N LYS A 285 -3.76 3.78 0.33
CA LYS A 285 -4.32 5.13 0.58
C LYS A 285 -4.48 5.98 -0.68
N LEU A 286 -3.67 5.74 -1.70
CA LEU A 286 -3.80 6.41 -2.99
C LEU A 286 -4.73 5.60 -3.89
N ASP A 287 -5.68 6.29 -4.55
CA ASP A 287 -6.61 5.63 -5.48
C ASP A 287 -5.87 4.94 -6.64
N THR A 288 -4.70 5.45 -7.03
CA THR A 288 -3.81 4.80 -7.99
C THR A 288 -3.36 3.44 -7.47
N TRP A 289 -2.80 3.37 -6.27
CA TRP A 289 -2.25 2.14 -5.69
C TRP A 289 -3.25 0.98 -5.53
N LYS A 290 -4.56 1.29 -5.43
CA LYS A 290 -5.60 0.28 -5.25
C LYS A 290 -5.69 -0.73 -6.40
N ASP A 291 -5.30 -0.34 -7.61
CA ASP A 291 -5.36 -1.21 -8.79
C ASP A 291 -4.43 -2.43 -8.68
N VAL A 292 -3.29 -2.27 -8.00
CA VAL A 292 -2.32 -3.34 -7.77
C VAL A 292 -2.95 -4.51 -7.02
N ALA A 293 -3.90 -4.26 -6.12
CA ALA A 293 -4.55 -5.30 -5.32
C ALA A 293 -5.41 -6.29 -6.14
N TYR A 294 -5.77 -5.96 -7.38
CA TYR A 294 -6.70 -6.78 -8.18
C TYR A 294 -6.01 -7.79 -9.08
N HIS A 295 -4.68 -7.84 -9.07
CA HIS A 295 -3.90 -8.86 -9.74
C HIS A 295 -4.22 -10.26 -9.21
N PHE A 296 -4.27 -11.23 -10.11
CA PHE A 296 -4.66 -12.61 -9.78
C PHE A 296 -3.68 -13.30 -8.83
N VAL A 297 -2.38 -13.00 -8.96
CA VAL A 297 -1.34 -13.47 -8.02
C VAL A 297 -1.52 -12.95 -6.60
N ASN A 298 -2.46 -12.03 -6.36
CA ASN A 298 -2.81 -11.53 -5.03
C ASN A 298 -4.17 -12.07 -4.55
N ALA A 299 -4.64 -13.20 -5.07
CA ALA A 299 -5.96 -13.69 -4.73
C ALA A 299 -6.04 -15.22 -4.56
N GLU A 300 -7.02 -15.62 -3.75
CA GLU A 300 -7.36 -17.02 -3.48
C GLU A 300 -8.87 -17.25 -3.34
N PHE A 301 -9.30 -18.52 -3.41
CA PHE A 301 -10.71 -18.90 -3.23
C PHE A 301 -11.13 -18.82 -1.76
N GLN A 302 -11.92 -17.81 -1.38
CA GLN A 302 -12.44 -17.70 -0.02
C GLN A 302 -13.95 -17.90 0.03
N TRP A 303 -14.43 -18.65 1.01
CA TRP A 303 -15.86 -18.79 1.26
C TRP A 303 -16.49 -17.42 1.54
N GLN A 304 -17.43 -16.98 0.72
CA GLN A 304 -17.93 -15.61 0.69
C GLN A 304 -18.49 -15.11 2.03
N PRO A 305 -19.22 -15.90 2.83
CA PRO A 305 -19.65 -15.49 4.17
C PRO A 305 -18.49 -15.18 5.11
N ILE A 306 -17.35 -15.88 4.97
CA ILE A 306 -16.12 -15.56 5.73
C ILE A 306 -15.50 -14.28 5.20
N ASN A 307 -15.32 -14.18 3.88
CA ASN A 307 -14.73 -13.01 3.21
C ASN A 307 -15.46 -11.71 3.57
N THR A 308 -16.78 -11.68 3.39
CA THR A 308 -17.61 -10.49 3.57
C THR A 308 -17.96 -10.18 5.03
N GLY A 309 -17.87 -11.18 5.91
CA GLY A 309 -18.15 -11.05 7.33
C GLY A 309 -16.88 -10.92 8.16
N LEU A 310 -16.39 -12.06 8.62
CA LEU A 310 -15.40 -12.16 9.69
C LEU A 310 -14.02 -11.71 9.26
N TRP A 311 -13.60 -12.11 8.06
CA TRP A 311 -12.30 -11.73 7.51
C TRP A 311 -12.21 -10.21 7.30
N LYS A 312 -13.25 -9.62 6.69
CA LYS A 312 -13.38 -8.16 6.58
C LYS A 312 -13.40 -7.45 7.93
N SER A 313 -14.04 -8.04 8.95
CA SER A 313 -14.03 -7.51 10.32
C SER A 313 -12.61 -7.48 10.88
N LEU A 314 -11.85 -8.56 10.74
CA LEU A 314 -10.45 -8.64 11.16
C LEU A 314 -9.60 -7.57 10.47
N GLU A 315 -9.69 -7.46 9.14
CA GLU A 315 -8.93 -6.45 8.40
C GLU A 315 -9.25 -5.02 8.85
N ASN A 316 -10.52 -4.72 9.13
CA ASN A 316 -10.91 -3.41 9.64
C ASN A 316 -10.33 -3.13 11.04
N GLU A 317 -10.29 -4.13 11.91
CA GLU A 317 -9.67 -3.98 13.23
C GLU A 317 -8.16 -3.76 13.13
N ILE A 318 -7.47 -4.46 12.23
CA ILE A 318 -6.04 -4.23 11.97
C ILE A 318 -5.80 -2.80 11.47
N ARG A 319 -6.60 -2.32 10.51
CA ARG A 319 -6.54 -0.92 10.05
C ARG A 319 -6.79 0.07 11.18
N GLN A 320 -7.71 -0.23 12.07
CA GLN A 320 -8.04 0.64 13.19
C GLN A 320 -6.92 0.65 14.24
N LEU A 321 -6.32 -0.50 14.52
CA LEU A 321 -5.14 -0.63 15.36
C LEU A 321 -3.98 0.20 14.80
N ALA A 322 -3.63 0.02 13.52
CA ALA A 322 -2.56 0.77 12.85
C ALA A 322 -2.78 2.28 12.99
N LYS A 323 -4.03 2.72 12.80
CA LYS A 323 -4.45 4.11 12.99
C LYS A 323 -4.31 4.59 14.43
N ILE A 324 -4.75 3.81 15.42
CA ILE A 324 -4.74 4.20 16.84
C ILE A 324 -3.30 4.33 17.34
N LEU A 325 -2.43 3.41 16.91
CA LEU A 325 -1.01 3.44 17.27
C LEU A 325 -0.18 4.41 16.43
N GLU A 326 -0.76 4.98 15.36
CA GLU A 326 -0.05 5.75 14.34
C GLU A 326 1.19 5.00 13.83
N GLN A 327 1.05 3.69 13.69
CA GLN A 327 2.15 2.77 13.39
C GLN A 327 1.85 1.99 12.11
N ASP A 328 2.85 1.92 11.24
CA ASP A 328 2.78 1.08 10.04
C ASP A 328 2.98 -0.39 10.40
N PHE A 329 2.31 -1.27 9.67
CA PHE A 329 2.49 -2.71 9.80
C PHE A 329 2.90 -3.32 8.47
N SER A 330 3.89 -4.21 8.53
CA SER A 330 4.10 -5.19 7.47
C SER A 330 3.06 -6.29 7.63
N ILE A 331 2.26 -6.52 6.61
CA ILE A 331 1.19 -7.52 6.61
C ILE A 331 1.56 -8.62 5.65
N VAL A 332 1.52 -9.87 6.13
CA VAL A 332 1.58 -11.06 5.28
C VAL A 332 0.27 -11.80 5.41
N THR A 333 -0.36 -12.11 4.28
CA THR A 333 -1.65 -12.80 4.24
C THR A 333 -1.57 -13.95 3.28
N GLY A 334 -2.05 -15.13 3.66
CA GLY A 334 -1.98 -16.29 2.80
C GLY A 334 -3.12 -17.27 2.99
N ALA A 335 -3.06 -18.34 2.21
CA ALA A 335 -4.00 -19.43 2.27
C ALA A 335 -3.27 -20.77 2.21
N SER A 336 -3.76 -21.76 2.96
CA SER A 336 -3.04 -23.02 3.18
C SER A 336 -3.95 -24.23 3.25
N GLY A 337 -3.35 -25.41 3.06
CA GLY A 337 -4.04 -26.70 3.02
C GLY A 337 -5.03 -26.81 1.85
N GLN A 338 -5.71 -27.95 1.78
CA GLN A 338 -6.84 -28.16 0.87
C GLN A 338 -8.09 -28.42 1.70
N LEU A 339 -9.16 -27.69 1.40
CA LEU A 339 -10.45 -27.87 2.06
C LEU A 339 -10.98 -29.26 1.71
N GLU A 340 -11.43 -30.01 2.71
CA GLU A 340 -12.08 -31.30 2.54
C GLU A 340 -13.49 -31.25 3.12
N VAL A 341 -14.45 -31.89 2.42
CA VAL A 341 -15.85 -31.92 2.82
C VAL A 341 -16.41 -33.32 2.61
N ILE A 342 -17.26 -33.78 3.55
CA ILE A 342 -17.98 -35.04 3.43
C ILE A 342 -18.96 -35.00 2.25
N ASP A 343 -18.80 -35.91 1.29
CA ASP A 343 -19.68 -36.11 0.14
C ASP A 343 -21.05 -36.71 0.52
N GLU A 344 -21.93 -36.91 -0.46
CA GLU A 344 -23.26 -37.50 -0.22
C GLU A 344 -23.20 -39.01 0.15
N GLN A 345 -22.06 -39.67 -0.06
CA GLN A 345 -21.80 -41.06 0.34
C GLN A 345 -21.11 -41.18 1.70
N GLY A 346 -20.81 -40.07 2.37
CA GLY A 346 -20.16 -40.05 3.68
C GLY A 346 -18.64 -40.08 3.65
N ASN A 347 -18.00 -39.92 2.50
CA ASN A 347 -16.53 -39.90 2.38
C ASN A 347 -15.98 -38.47 2.38
N MET A 348 -14.84 -38.25 3.02
CA MET A 348 -14.10 -36.99 2.91
C MET A 348 -13.55 -36.82 1.49
N LYS A 349 -13.84 -35.68 0.88
CA LYS A 349 -13.38 -35.34 -0.47
C LYS A 349 -12.67 -33.97 -0.50
N PRO A 350 -11.51 -33.88 -1.17
CA PRO A 350 -10.84 -32.60 -1.39
C PRO A 350 -11.65 -31.73 -2.34
N VAL A 351 -11.80 -30.46 -2.00
CA VAL A 351 -12.59 -29.49 -2.75
C VAL A 351 -11.73 -28.83 -3.84
N SER A 352 -12.27 -28.76 -5.05
CA SER A 352 -11.66 -28.13 -6.22
C SER A 352 -12.73 -27.51 -7.12
N LEU A 353 -12.45 -26.37 -7.77
CA LEU A 353 -13.44 -25.62 -8.54
C LEU A 353 -13.20 -25.58 -10.06
N GLY A 354 -12.12 -26.17 -10.57
CA GLY A 354 -11.85 -26.20 -12.00
C GLY A 354 -12.75 -27.19 -12.79
N GLU A 355 -12.70 -27.08 -14.12
CA GLU A 355 -13.56 -27.89 -15.01
C GLU A 355 -13.29 -29.39 -14.88
N LYS A 356 -12.01 -29.73 -14.65
CA LYS A 356 -11.53 -31.08 -14.35
C LYS A 356 -11.43 -31.25 -12.83
N PRO A 357 -11.81 -32.43 -12.29
CA PRO A 357 -11.57 -32.73 -10.87
C PRO A 357 -10.10 -32.52 -10.50
N ASN A 358 -9.85 -32.09 -9.26
CA ASN A 358 -8.53 -31.84 -8.69
C ASN A 358 -7.74 -30.67 -9.33
N THR A 359 -8.43 -29.77 -10.05
CA THR A 359 -7.84 -28.51 -10.55
C THR A 359 -8.41 -27.32 -9.79
N LEU A 360 -7.59 -26.30 -9.51
CA LEU A 360 -7.96 -25.11 -8.72
C LEU A 360 -8.50 -25.50 -7.33
N TRP A 361 -7.56 -25.89 -6.46
CA TRP A 361 -7.88 -26.30 -5.09
C TRP A 361 -8.45 -25.14 -4.29
N VAL A 362 -9.38 -25.45 -3.40
CA VAL A 362 -9.87 -24.48 -2.43
C VAL A 362 -9.04 -24.62 -1.16
N PRO A 363 -8.42 -23.55 -0.64
CA PRO A 363 -7.60 -23.64 0.57
C PRO A 363 -8.45 -23.96 1.80
N ARG A 364 -7.89 -24.73 2.74
CA ARG A 364 -8.53 -25.05 4.03
C ARG A 364 -8.50 -23.87 4.99
N TYR A 365 -7.40 -23.13 5.00
CA TYR A 365 -7.17 -22.03 5.93
C TYR A 365 -6.91 -20.73 5.17
N PHE A 366 -7.39 -19.62 5.72
CA PHE A 366 -6.82 -18.30 5.47
C PHE A 366 -6.11 -17.84 6.74
N TRP A 367 -4.96 -17.22 6.59
CA TRP A 367 -4.15 -16.76 7.70
C TRP A 367 -3.55 -15.39 7.40
N LYS A 368 -3.20 -14.65 8.45
CA LYS A 368 -2.60 -13.31 8.36
C LYS A 368 -1.62 -13.11 9.50
N ILE A 369 -0.49 -12.49 9.21
CA ILE A 369 0.42 -11.92 10.21
C ILE A 369 0.42 -10.42 10.04
N ILE A 370 0.39 -9.73 11.17
CA ILE A 370 0.81 -8.34 11.26
C ILE A 370 2.12 -8.29 12.04
N GLN A 371 3.05 -7.48 11.55
CA GLN A 371 4.34 -7.23 12.17
C GLN A 371 4.56 -5.73 12.25
N ASN A 372 5.02 -5.25 13.40
CA ASN A 372 5.36 -3.85 13.59
C ASN A 372 6.86 -3.59 13.39
N ARG A 373 7.29 -2.33 13.50
CA ARG A 373 8.70 -1.94 13.29
C ARG A 373 9.67 -2.48 14.35
N ASP A 374 9.14 -2.88 15.50
CA ASP A 374 9.90 -3.47 16.62
C ASP A 374 9.90 -5.01 16.54
N TYR A 375 9.48 -5.58 15.40
CA TYR A 375 9.40 -7.02 15.15
C TYR A 375 8.44 -7.77 16.08
N GLU A 376 7.44 -7.09 16.63
CA GLU A 376 6.34 -7.73 17.35
C GLU A 376 5.31 -8.26 16.34
N CYS A 377 4.90 -9.53 16.48
CA CYS A 377 4.02 -10.22 15.53
C CYS A 377 2.74 -10.76 16.16
N MET A 378 1.64 -10.77 15.41
CA MET A 378 0.40 -11.47 15.76
C MET A 378 -0.13 -12.24 14.56
N GLY A 379 -0.31 -13.56 14.73
CA GLY A 379 -0.88 -14.47 13.73
C GLY A 379 -2.38 -14.66 13.90
N PHE A 380 -3.12 -14.63 12.81
CA PHE A 380 -4.55 -14.90 12.72
C PHE A 380 -4.80 -16.06 11.77
N ILE A 381 -5.77 -16.91 12.08
CA ILE A 381 -6.18 -18.02 11.21
C ILE A 381 -7.69 -18.24 11.26
N VAL A 382 -8.26 -18.57 10.11
CA VAL A 382 -9.67 -18.97 9.93
C VAL A 382 -9.73 -20.22 9.07
N ILE A 383 -10.62 -21.14 9.41
CA ILE A 383 -10.99 -22.24 8.53
C ILE A 383 -11.90 -21.69 7.43
N ASN A 384 -11.52 -21.87 6.17
CA ASN A 384 -12.15 -21.29 4.98
C ASN A 384 -13.47 -21.96 4.57
N PHE A 385 -14.31 -22.33 5.53
CA PHE A 385 -15.60 -22.93 5.24
C PHE A 385 -16.57 -22.81 6.41
N GLN A 386 -17.82 -23.24 6.18
CA GLN A 386 -18.83 -23.29 7.25
C GLN A 386 -18.44 -24.33 8.29
N VAL A 387 -18.11 -23.88 9.51
CA VAL A 387 -17.69 -24.72 10.64
C VAL A 387 -18.71 -25.78 11.05
N ASP A 388 -20.00 -25.57 10.76
CA ASP A 388 -21.07 -26.55 11.04
C ASP A 388 -20.96 -27.82 10.19
N TYR A 389 -20.19 -27.78 9.10
CA TYR A 389 -19.95 -28.93 8.21
C TYR A 389 -18.56 -29.54 8.40
N LEU A 390 -17.81 -29.09 9.41
CA LEU A 390 -16.47 -29.56 9.71
C LEU A 390 -16.45 -30.26 11.07
N GLU A 391 -15.66 -31.33 11.16
CA GLU A 391 -15.43 -32.03 12.44
C GLU A 391 -14.58 -31.19 13.39
N GLU A 392 -13.60 -30.46 12.84
CA GLU A 392 -12.70 -29.58 13.57
C GLU A 392 -13.17 -28.12 13.49
N ARG A 393 -13.35 -27.48 14.65
CA ARG A 393 -13.81 -26.08 14.76
C ARG A 393 -12.76 -25.12 15.30
N PHE A 394 -11.67 -25.65 15.82
CA PHE A 394 -10.51 -24.90 16.33
C PHE A 394 -9.26 -25.41 15.64
N VAL A 395 -8.33 -24.51 15.36
CA VAL A 395 -7.01 -24.91 14.89
C VAL A 395 -6.18 -25.19 16.13
N ASP A 396 -5.64 -26.41 16.22
CA ASP A 396 -4.88 -26.85 17.38
C ASP A 396 -3.78 -25.84 17.79
N GLY A 397 -3.78 -25.49 19.07
CA GLY A 397 -2.87 -24.51 19.68
C GLY A 397 -3.28 -23.04 19.52
N CYS A 398 -4.13 -22.69 18.56
CA CYS A 398 -4.63 -21.33 18.41
C CYS A 398 -5.80 -21.10 19.39
N SER A 399 -5.98 -19.84 19.79
CA SER A 399 -6.92 -19.45 20.83
C SER A 399 -7.81 -18.30 20.36
N PRO A 400 -8.97 -18.08 21.00
CA PRO A 400 -9.79 -16.91 20.71
C PRO A 400 -9.03 -15.59 20.76
N CYS A 401 -9.18 -14.76 19.73
CA CYS A 401 -8.40 -13.52 19.61
C CYS A 401 -8.64 -12.48 20.71
N TYR A 402 -9.79 -12.52 21.40
CA TYR A 402 -10.07 -11.60 22.51
C TYR A 402 -9.10 -11.80 23.69
N LEU A 403 -8.50 -12.99 23.84
CA LEU A 403 -7.48 -13.26 24.87
C LEU A 403 -6.19 -12.48 24.62
N TYR A 404 -5.96 -12.04 23.38
CA TYR A 404 -4.84 -11.19 22.96
C TYR A 404 -5.25 -9.72 22.80
N GLY A 405 -6.44 -9.36 23.31
CA GLY A 405 -6.95 -7.98 23.32
C GLY A 405 -7.83 -7.60 22.14
N TRP A 406 -8.08 -8.50 21.19
CA TRP A 406 -8.97 -8.27 20.04
C TRP A 406 -10.46 -8.43 20.43
N ARG A 407 -10.93 -7.62 21.39
CA ARG A 407 -12.27 -7.76 22.01
C ARG A 407 -13.44 -7.68 21.02
N LYS A 408 -13.32 -6.96 19.90
CA LYS A 408 -14.38 -6.90 18.88
C LYS A 408 -14.51 -8.18 18.03
N LEU A 409 -13.60 -9.12 18.24
CA LEU A 409 -13.70 -10.50 17.73
C LEU A 409 -14.32 -11.46 18.77
N LEU A 410 -14.78 -10.97 19.93
CA LEU A 410 -15.53 -11.76 20.91
C LEU A 410 -16.85 -12.28 20.31
N GLY A 411 -17.24 -13.51 20.64
CA GLY A 411 -18.41 -14.21 20.09
C GLY A 411 -18.17 -14.79 18.68
N LYS A 412 -16.93 -14.74 18.19
CA LYS A 412 -16.50 -15.23 16.87
C LYS A 412 -15.35 -16.24 17.00
N GLU A 413 -15.31 -16.96 18.12
CA GLU A 413 -14.18 -17.81 18.53
C GLU A 413 -13.91 -18.97 17.56
N TYR A 414 -14.96 -19.50 16.94
CA TYR A 414 -14.87 -20.56 15.91
C TYR A 414 -14.47 -20.02 14.53
N ALA A 415 -14.31 -18.71 14.40
CA ALA A 415 -14.26 -18.01 13.13
C ALA A 415 -12.92 -17.32 12.88
N VAL A 416 -12.35 -16.61 13.86
CA VAL A 416 -10.99 -16.07 13.74
C VAL A 416 -10.25 -16.38 15.03
N GLN A 417 -9.16 -17.11 14.90
CA GLN A 417 -8.31 -17.57 15.99
C GLN A 417 -6.95 -16.91 15.89
N CYS A 418 -6.29 -16.77 17.04
CA CYS A 418 -5.03 -16.08 17.20
C CYS A 418 -4.00 -17.02 17.82
N CYS A 419 -2.76 -16.94 17.33
CA CYS A 419 -1.64 -17.74 17.81
C CYS A 419 -0.31 -17.03 17.57
N SER A 420 0.75 -17.51 18.24
CA SER A 420 2.10 -16.97 18.01
C SER A 420 2.57 -17.23 16.58
N TYR A 421 3.61 -16.50 16.16
CA TYR A 421 4.24 -16.68 14.86
C TYR A 421 4.72 -18.13 14.66
N GLU A 422 5.39 -18.69 15.68
CA GLU A 422 6.02 -20.01 15.65
C GLU A 422 4.96 -21.10 15.49
N LEU A 423 3.86 -20.97 16.24
CA LEU A 423 2.75 -21.92 16.14
C LEU A 423 2.07 -21.83 14.77
N LEU A 424 1.77 -20.62 14.29
CA LEU A 424 1.14 -20.44 12.98
C LEU A 424 2.04 -21.01 11.86
N ARG A 425 3.35 -20.80 11.95
CA ARG A 425 4.32 -21.37 11.01
C ARG A 425 4.42 -22.90 11.06
N SER A 426 4.22 -23.51 12.22
CA SER A 426 4.15 -24.97 12.33
C SER A 426 2.91 -25.55 11.64
N ILE A 427 1.82 -24.78 11.59
CA ILE A 427 0.56 -25.13 10.91
C ILE A 427 0.66 -24.86 9.40
N VAL A 428 1.33 -23.77 9.02
CA VAL A 428 1.45 -23.30 7.64
C VAL A 428 2.95 -23.18 7.25
N PRO A 429 3.58 -24.28 6.84
CA PRO A 429 5.01 -24.29 6.56
C PRO A 429 5.43 -23.50 5.31
N GLU A 430 4.52 -23.15 4.40
CA GLU A 430 4.79 -22.30 3.21
C GLU A 430 4.93 -20.80 3.51
N MET A 431 4.71 -20.39 4.77
CA MET A 431 4.85 -18.99 5.18
C MET A 431 6.27 -18.47 4.93
N PRO A 432 6.43 -17.17 4.59
CA PRO A 432 7.76 -16.58 4.52
C PRO A 432 8.39 -16.54 5.91
N VAL A 433 9.72 -16.60 5.94
CA VAL A 433 10.48 -16.38 7.17
C VAL A 433 10.41 -14.90 7.53
N LEU A 434 9.94 -14.61 8.74
CA LEU A 434 9.85 -13.27 9.29
C LEU A 434 10.63 -13.22 10.60
N GLN A 435 11.23 -12.07 10.89
CA GLN A 435 11.79 -11.79 12.22
C GLN A 435 10.63 -11.44 13.17
N CYS A 436 10.30 -12.32 14.10
CA CYS A 436 9.26 -12.07 15.09
C CYS A 436 9.87 -12.26 16.48
N ASP A 437 10.29 -11.17 17.09
CA ASP A 437 11.04 -11.19 18.34
C ASP A 437 10.10 -11.30 19.55
N ASP A 438 8.90 -10.74 19.42
CA ASP A 438 7.88 -10.72 20.47
C ASP A 438 6.46 -10.85 19.91
N MET A 439 5.49 -11.09 20.80
CA MET A 439 4.08 -11.16 20.44
C MET A 439 3.42 -9.78 20.52
N LEU A 440 2.89 -9.31 19.39
CA LEU A 440 2.11 -8.08 19.33
C LEU A 440 0.75 -8.28 20.01
N LYS A 441 0.49 -7.52 21.08
CA LYS A 441 -0.79 -7.56 21.81
C LYS A 441 -1.58 -6.30 21.54
N PHE A 442 -2.87 -6.45 21.23
CA PHE A 442 -3.73 -5.29 21.08
C PHE A 442 -4.22 -4.80 22.46
N GLN A 443 -3.50 -3.87 23.06
CA GLN A 443 -3.99 -3.20 24.25
C GLN A 443 -4.98 -2.11 23.82
N ASN A 444 -6.24 -2.24 24.22
CA ASN A 444 -7.20 -1.13 24.15
C ASN A 444 -6.65 0.02 25.01
N ARG A 445 -5.92 0.98 24.41
CA ARG A 445 -5.54 2.25 25.08
C ARG A 445 -6.70 3.25 25.13
N LEU A 446 -7.93 2.75 25.15
CA LEU A 446 -9.16 3.53 25.21
C LEU A 446 -10.14 2.83 26.16
N GLU A 447 -9.76 2.79 27.44
CA GLU A 447 -10.69 2.88 28.56
C GLU A 447 -10.40 4.21 29.28
#